data_AF-A0A2T4X858-F1
#
_entry.id   AF-A0A2T4X858-F1
#
_cell.length_a   1.000
_cell.length_b   1.000
_cell.length_c   1.000
_cell.angle_alpha   90.00
_cell.angle_beta   90.00
_cell.angle_gamma   90.00
#
_symmetry.space_group_name_H-M   'P 1'
#
loop_
_entity.id
_entity.type
_entity.pdbx_description
1 polymer ?
#
loop_
_entity_poly.entity_id
_entity_poly.type
_entity_poly.pdbx_seq_one_letter_code
_entity_poly.pdbx_strand_id
1 'polypeptide(L)'
;MAFNGRFVLNIADFAAKLGVNYQTLIQLSGHSVIELEEEACQVTDTAYNTVLEHAVLTTGDEYLGLHMGESLNLSAAGLIVQIVQNSQTVRQALEYCCQFANLGCSTLPLELKEEAVCYTLRLHPQSWLSKLWSA
;
A
#
# COMPACT_ATOMS: atom_id res chain seq x y z
N MET A 1 -2.42 -3.63 12.86
CA MET A 1 -3.31 -4.30 11.91
C MET A 1 -2.57 -4.50 10.62
N ALA A 2 -2.53 -5.76 10.20
CA ALA A 2 -1.81 -6.24 9.04
C ALA A 2 -2.55 -5.82 7.76
N PHE A 3 -1.91 -5.98 6.61
CA PHE A 3 -2.46 -5.57 5.32
C PHE A 3 -3.91 -6.05 5.13
N ASN A 4 -4.81 -5.18 4.65
CA ASN A 4 -6.14 -5.58 4.22
C ASN A 4 -6.06 -6.39 2.89
N GLY A 5 -6.99 -7.33 2.69
CA GLY A 5 -7.14 -8.09 1.44
C GLY A 5 -7.16 -7.24 0.16
N ARG A 6 -7.66 -6.00 0.24
CA ARG A 6 -7.66 -5.06 -0.89
C ARG A 6 -6.27 -4.71 -1.42
N PHE A 7 -5.23 -4.74 -0.58
CA PHE A 7 -3.86 -4.52 -1.06
C PHE A 7 -3.38 -5.66 -1.97
N VAL A 8 -3.73 -6.91 -1.65
CA VAL A 8 -3.42 -8.07 -2.49
C VAL A 8 -4.16 -7.97 -3.82
N LEU A 9 -5.45 -7.61 -3.79
CA LEU A 9 -6.25 -7.43 -5.00
C LEU A 9 -5.66 -6.33 -5.90
N ASN A 10 -5.22 -5.21 -5.33
CA ASN A 10 -4.59 -4.13 -6.08
C ASN A 10 -3.28 -4.57 -6.74
N ILE A 11 -2.43 -5.32 -6.04
CA ILE A 11 -1.19 -5.88 -6.61
C ILE A 11 -1.53 -6.83 -7.76
N ALA A 12 -2.50 -7.73 -7.55
CA ALA A 12 -2.89 -8.71 -8.56
C ALA A 12 -3.49 -8.05 -9.82
N ASP A 13 -4.36 -7.06 -9.65
CA ASP A 13 -4.95 -6.29 -10.74
C ASP A 13 -3.91 -5.51 -11.53
N PHE A 14 -2.95 -4.88 -10.84
CA PHE A 14 -1.89 -4.13 -11.50
C PHE A 14 -0.92 -5.05 -12.25
N ALA A 15 -0.41 -6.09 -11.59
CA ALA A 15 0.50 -7.06 -12.19
C ALA A 15 -0.15 -7.83 -13.36
N ALA A 16 -1.46 -8.09 -13.31
CA ALA A 16 -2.20 -8.70 -14.41
C ALA A 16 -2.21 -7.84 -15.68
N LYS A 17 -2.24 -6.51 -15.55
CA LYS A 17 -2.10 -5.59 -16.70
C LYS A 17 -0.72 -5.68 -17.35
N LEU A 18 0.28 -6.13 -16.61
CA LEU A 18 1.64 -6.37 -17.07
C LEU A 18 1.86 -7.83 -17.55
N GLY A 19 0.80 -8.65 -17.57
CA GLY A 19 0.83 -10.01 -18.09
C GLY A 19 1.00 -11.13 -17.04
N VAL A 20 1.02 -10.80 -15.75
CA VAL A 20 1.07 -11.81 -14.67
C VAL A 20 -0.28 -12.51 -14.53
N ASN A 21 -0.28 -13.80 -14.19
CA ASN A 21 -1.52 -14.52 -13.95
C ASN A 21 -2.16 -14.07 -12.62
N TYR A 22 -3.31 -13.40 -12.73
CA TYR A 22 -4.09 -12.93 -11.58
C TYR A 22 -4.38 -14.04 -10.55
N GLN A 23 -4.84 -15.22 -10.98
CA GLN A 23 -5.20 -16.29 -10.04
C GLN A 23 -4.00 -16.94 -9.37
N THR A 24 -2.82 -16.93 -9.99
CA THR A 24 -1.60 -17.33 -9.31
C THR A 24 -1.31 -16.42 -8.12
N LEU A 25 -1.45 -15.10 -8.29
CA LEU A 25 -1.24 -14.14 -7.20
C LEU A 25 -2.29 -14.27 -6.09
N ILE A 26 -3.56 -14.51 -6.44
CA ILE A 26 -4.61 -14.77 -5.43
C ILE A 26 -4.30 -16.04 -4.64
N GLN A 27 -3.92 -17.14 -5.30
CA GLN A 27 -3.58 -18.39 -4.62
C GLN A 27 -2.39 -18.25 -3.67
N LEU A 28 -1.37 -17.46 -4.04
CA LEU A 28 -0.21 -17.19 -3.18
C LEU A 28 -0.56 -16.46 -1.88
N SER A 29 -1.67 -15.72 -1.86
CA SER A 29 -2.15 -15.06 -0.64
C SER A 29 -2.71 -16.05 0.39
N GLY A 30 -3.06 -17.27 -0.03
CA GLY A 30 -3.77 -18.26 0.80
C GLY A 30 -5.26 -17.97 0.98
N HIS A 31 -5.79 -16.95 0.30
CA HIS A 31 -7.21 -16.54 0.35
C HIS A 31 -7.87 -16.65 -1.03
N SER A 32 -9.20 -16.74 -1.04
CA SER A 32 -10.02 -16.56 -2.23
C SER A 32 -10.27 -15.07 -2.52
N VAL A 33 -10.66 -14.75 -3.76
CA VAL A 33 -11.05 -13.37 -4.13
C VAL A 33 -12.16 -12.85 -3.24
N ILE A 34 -13.18 -13.68 -2.97
CA ILE A 34 -14.33 -13.32 -2.12
C ILE A 34 -13.85 -12.95 -0.72
N GLU A 35 -12.97 -13.76 -0.12
CA GLU A 35 -12.41 -13.43 1.20
C GLU A 35 -11.60 -12.13 1.17
N LEU A 36 -10.84 -11.86 0.11
CA LEU A 36 -10.03 -10.65 0.00
C LEU A 36 -10.86 -9.37 -0.23
N GLU A 37 -12.10 -9.50 -0.70
CA GLU A 37 -13.04 -8.38 -0.87
C GLU A 37 -13.72 -7.98 0.45
N GLU A 38 -13.76 -8.86 1.45
CA GLU A 38 -14.32 -8.58 2.77
C GLU A 38 -13.49 -7.51 3.51
N GLU A 39 -14.14 -6.46 4.02
CA GLU A 39 -13.44 -5.35 4.72
C GLU A 39 -12.66 -5.83 5.95
N ALA A 40 -13.15 -6.86 6.62
CA ALA A 40 -12.53 -7.46 7.80
C ALA A 40 -11.35 -8.39 7.46
N CYS A 41 -11.09 -8.67 6.17
CA CYS A 41 -10.03 -9.56 5.76
C CYS A 41 -8.67 -8.96 6.07
N GLN A 42 -7.87 -9.72 6.81
CA GLN A 42 -6.51 -9.36 7.20
C GLN A 42 -5.56 -10.39 6.60
N VAL A 43 -4.57 -9.90 5.85
CA VAL A 43 -3.52 -10.67 5.21
C VAL A 43 -2.27 -10.56 6.05
N THR A 44 -1.63 -11.71 6.32
CA THR A 44 -0.37 -11.73 7.07
C THR A 44 0.75 -11.07 6.26
N ASP A 45 1.74 -10.49 6.95
CA ASP A 45 2.91 -9.88 6.30
C ASP A 45 3.60 -10.86 5.34
N THR A 46 3.75 -12.13 5.75
CA THR A 46 4.35 -13.19 4.91
C THR A 46 3.56 -13.42 3.63
N ALA A 47 2.23 -13.52 3.71
CA ALA A 47 1.39 -13.72 2.53
C ALA A 47 1.42 -12.51 1.60
N TYR A 48 1.33 -11.30 2.16
CA TYR A 48 1.45 -10.06 1.39
C TYR A 48 2.79 -9.97 0.65
N ASN A 49 3.90 -10.24 1.35
CA ASN A 49 5.24 -10.21 0.75
C ASN A 49 5.41 -11.27 -0.33
N THR A 50 4.90 -12.48 -0.09
CA THR A 50 4.97 -13.57 -1.08
C THR A 50 4.28 -13.16 -2.39
N VAL A 51 3.12 -12.52 -2.30
CA VAL A 51 2.41 -12.00 -3.48
C VAL A 51 3.20 -10.88 -4.15
N LEU A 52 3.70 -9.92 -3.38
CA LEU A 52 4.44 -8.77 -3.91
C LEU A 52 5.75 -9.18 -4.59
N GLU A 53 6.55 -10.02 -3.93
CA GLU A 53 7.81 -10.55 -4.46
C GLU A 53 7.58 -11.36 -5.74
N HIS A 54 6.56 -12.21 -5.75
CA HIS A 54 6.23 -12.98 -6.95
C HIS A 54 5.80 -12.07 -8.10
N ALA A 55 5.02 -11.01 -7.82
CA ALA A 55 4.64 -10.02 -8.81
C ALA A 55 5.88 -9.32 -9.38
N VAL A 56 6.76 -8.79 -8.55
CA VAL A 56 8.01 -8.12 -8.96
C VAL A 56 8.89 -9.04 -9.82
N LEU A 57 9.11 -10.28 -9.38
CA LEU A 57 9.95 -11.24 -10.11
C LEU A 57 9.35 -11.62 -11.47
N THR A 58 8.02 -11.72 -11.56
CA THR A 58 7.34 -12.16 -12.78
C THR A 58 7.17 -11.02 -13.79
N THR A 59 6.93 -9.79 -13.31
CA THR A 59 6.88 -8.60 -14.18
C THR A 59 8.27 -8.15 -14.63
N GLY A 60 9.31 -8.44 -13.83
CA GLY A 60 10.65 -7.87 -14.01
C GLY A 60 10.71 -6.37 -13.66
N ASP A 61 9.70 -5.85 -12.94
CA ASP A 61 9.61 -4.44 -12.55
C ASP A 61 10.08 -4.25 -11.10
N GLU A 62 11.34 -3.86 -10.93
CA GLU A 62 11.93 -3.58 -9.61
C GLU A 62 11.24 -2.43 -8.87
N TYR A 63 10.52 -1.57 -9.60
CA TYR A 63 9.80 -0.41 -9.06
C TYR A 63 8.28 -0.60 -9.07
N LEU A 64 7.80 -1.86 -9.13
CA LEU A 64 6.38 -2.21 -9.24
C LEU A 64 5.49 -1.43 -8.26
N GLY A 65 5.91 -1.29 -7.00
CA GLY A 65 5.14 -0.56 -5.99
C GLY A 65 4.98 0.94 -6.29
N LEU A 66 6.01 1.57 -6.88
CA LEU A 66 5.96 2.98 -7.28
C LEU A 66 5.05 3.16 -8.50
N HIS A 67 5.23 2.35 -9.54
CA HIS A 67 4.38 2.40 -10.74
C HIS A 67 2.93 2.05 -10.43
N MET A 68 2.69 1.10 -9.53
CA MET A 68 1.35 0.82 -9.01
C MET A 68 0.78 2.07 -8.34
N GLY A 69 1.54 2.72 -7.45
CA GLY A 69 1.15 3.96 -6.79
C GLY A 69 0.81 5.10 -7.75
N GLU A 70 1.59 5.28 -8.82
CA GLU A 70 1.30 6.26 -9.88
C GLU A 70 0.04 5.93 -10.67
N SER A 71 -0.26 4.63 -10.84
CA SER A 71 -1.47 4.17 -11.53
C SER A 71 -2.74 4.25 -10.69
N LEU A 72 -2.62 4.49 -9.37
CA LEU A 72 -3.77 4.64 -8.49
C LEU A 72 -4.51 5.94 -8.85
N ASN A 73 -5.74 5.79 -9.33
CA ASN A 73 -6.63 6.93 -9.52
C ASN A 73 -6.87 7.59 -8.15
N LEU A 74 -6.85 8.93 -8.09
CA LEU A 74 -7.22 9.69 -6.89
C LEU A 74 -8.60 9.27 -6.34
N SER A 75 -9.53 8.80 -7.17
CA SER A 75 -10.80 8.23 -6.72
C SER A 75 -10.63 6.99 -5.82
N ALA A 76 -9.56 6.22 -6.01
CA ALA A 76 -9.23 5.05 -5.20
C ALA A 76 -8.74 5.42 -3.79
N ALA A 77 -8.24 6.64 -3.60
CA ALA A 77 -7.94 7.19 -2.27
C ALA A 77 -9.22 7.68 -1.53
N GLY A 78 -10.39 7.61 -2.18
CA GLY A 78 -11.70 7.73 -1.53
C GLY A 78 -11.87 9.01 -0.71
N LEU A 79 -12.34 8.86 0.53
CA LEU A 79 -12.60 9.98 1.44
C LEU A 79 -11.35 10.79 1.78
N ILE A 80 -10.15 10.20 1.68
CA ILE A 80 -8.90 10.92 1.95
C ILE A 80 -8.73 12.07 0.97
N VAL A 81 -9.08 11.88 -0.31
CA VAL A 81 -8.99 12.96 -1.31
C VAL A 81 -10.00 14.06 -1.03
N GLN A 82 -11.22 13.72 -0.62
CA GLN A 82 -12.21 14.73 -0.23
C GLN A 82 -11.73 15.55 0.97
N ILE A 83 -11.13 14.90 1.97
CA ILE A 83 -10.60 15.58 3.17
C ILE A 83 -9.42 16.48 2.81
N VAL A 84 -8.51 16.00 1.97
CA VAL A 84 -7.39 16.78 1.45
C VAL A 84 -7.88 17.99 0.65
N GLN A 85 -8.88 17.82 -0.23
CA GLN A 85 -9.44 18.90 -1.04
C GLN A 85 -10.14 19.99 -0.21
N ASN A 86 -10.67 19.62 0.96
CA ASN A 86 -11.31 20.56 1.89
C ASN A 86 -10.33 21.11 2.95
N SER A 87 -9.05 20.78 2.87
CA SER A 87 -8.03 21.30 3.79
C SER A 87 -7.69 22.75 3.45
N GLN A 88 -7.51 23.58 4.48
CA GLN A 88 -7.21 25.01 4.33
C GLN A 88 -5.76 25.26 3.87
N THR A 89 -4.86 24.30 4.13
CA THR A 89 -3.44 24.39 3.79
C THR A 89 -2.89 23.03 3.36
N VAL A 90 -1.78 23.04 2.62
CA VAL A 90 -1.04 21.81 2.26
C VAL A 90 -0.56 21.06 3.50
N ARG A 91 -0.14 21.79 4.54
CA ARG A 91 0.22 21.20 5.84
C ARG A 91 -0.93 20.35 6.39
N GLN A 92 -2.12 20.94 6.49
CA GLN A 92 -3.29 20.25 7.03
C GLN A 92 -3.67 19.03 6.18
N ALA A 93 -3.57 19.14 4.85
CA ALA A 93 -3.77 18.00 3.96
C ALA A 93 -2.79 16.85 4.26
N LEU A 94 -1.50 17.16 4.42
CA LEU A 94 -0.48 16.16 4.76
C LEU A 94 -0.69 15.54 6.16
N GLU A 95 -1.12 16.35 7.14
CA GLU A 95 -1.48 15.86 8.48
C GLU A 95 -2.62 14.84 8.40
N TYR A 96 -3.67 15.13 7.62
CA TYR A 96 -4.76 14.18 7.40
C TYR A 96 -4.29 12.92 6.65
N CYS A 97 -3.47 13.06 5.60
CA CYS A 97 -2.89 11.90 4.93
C CYS A 97 -2.16 10.98 5.90
N CYS A 98 -1.33 11.51 6.81
CA CYS A 98 -0.66 10.70 7.83
C CYS A 98 -1.65 10.00 8.76
N GLN A 99 -2.66 10.71 9.26
CA GLN A 99 -3.65 10.13 10.18
C GLN A 99 -4.44 8.99 9.52
N PHE A 100 -4.92 9.19 8.30
CA PHE A 100 -5.71 8.18 7.59
C PHE A 100 -4.87 7.02 7.08
N ALA A 101 -3.64 7.28 6.62
CA ALA A 101 -2.71 6.21 6.26
C ALA A 101 -2.43 5.30 7.47
N ASN A 102 -2.18 5.88 8.64
CA ASN A 102 -1.93 5.14 9.88
C ASN A 102 -3.16 4.37 10.40
N LEU A 103 -4.37 4.86 10.11
CA LEU A 103 -5.61 4.16 10.41
C LEU A 103 -5.80 2.94 9.49
N GLY A 104 -5.51 3.12 8.19
CA GLY A 104 -5.68 2.06 7.18
C GLY A 104 -4.59 1.00 7.19
N CYS A 105 -3.38 1.33 7.64
CA CYS A 105 -2.24 0.43 7.66
C CYS A 105 -1.29 0.78 8.81
N SER A 106 -1.12 -0.15 9.76
CA SER A 106 -0.21 0.09 10.89
C SER A 106 1.19 -0.47 10.68
N THR A 107 1.45 -1.17 9.58
CA THR A 107 2.76 -1.78 9.26
C THR A 107 3.72 -0.77 8.60
N LEU A 108 3.18 0.32 8.05
CA LEU A 108 3.92 1.39 7.39
C LEU A 108 3.54 2.77 7.95
N PRO A 109 3.76 3.04 9.25
CA PRO A 109 3.37 4.29 9.86
C PRO A 109 4.05 5.49 9.19
N LEU A 110 3.23 6.50 8.89
CA LEU A 110 3.60 7.76 8.27
C LEU A 110 3.55 8.88 9.30
N GLU A 111 4.62 9.65 9.41
CA GLU A 111 4.78 10.75 10.34
C GLU A 111 5.10 12.04 9.58
N LEU A 112 4.42 13.14 9.92
CA LEU A 112 4.80 14.47 9.46
C LEU A 112 5.47 15.23 10.61
N LYS A 113 6.73 15.62 10.42
CA LYS A 113 7.47 16.43 11.38
C LYS A 113 7.67 17.84 10.83
N GLU A 114 7.30 18.83 11.63
CA GLU A 114 7.60 20.24 11.37
C GLU A 114 9.05 20.54 11.75
N GLU A 115 9.79 21.14 10.83
CA GLU A 115 11.15 21.65 11.03
C GLU A 115 11.15 23.18 10.81
N ALA A 116 12.26 23.85 11.08
CA ALA A 116 12.32 25.32 11.08
C ALA A 116 11.90 26.00 9.77
N VAL A 117 12.11 25.35 8.61
CA VAL A 117 11.85 25.91 7.27
C VAL A 117 11.13 24.94 6.34
N CYS A 118 10.79 23.75 6.82
CA CYS A 118 10.19 22.71 5.99
C CYS A 118 9.40 21.71 6.83
N TYR A 119 8.71 20.79 6.14
CA TYR A 119 8.12 19.62 6.75
C TYR A 119 8.84 18.38 6.24
N THR A 120 9.07 17.42 7.12
CA THR A 120 9.62 16.10 6.78
C THR A 120 8.54 15.06 6.91
N LEU A 121 8.26 14.33 5.83
CA LEU A 121 7.41 13.14 5.85
C LEU A 121 8.29 11.90 6.03
N ARG A 122 8.02 11.09 7.05
CA ARG A 122 8.77 9.87 7.35
C ARG A 122 7.85 8.66 7.30
N LEU A 123 8.24 7.67 6.50
CA LEU A 123 7.65 6.34 6.55
C LEU A 123 8.55 5.48 7.44
N HIS A 124 7.98 4.87 8.47
CA HIS A 124 8.70 4.02 9.41
C HIS A 124 8.29 2.56 9.18
N PRO A 125 8.89 1.85 8.21
CA PRO A 125 8.53 0.46 7.98
C PRO A 125 8.81 -0.38 9.23
N GLN A 126 7.88 -1.25 9.61
CA GLN A 126 8.13 -2.19 10.70
C GLN A 126 9.31 -3.12 10.38
N SER A 127 9.96 -3.65 11.42
CA SER A 127 11.28 -4.31 11.37
C SER A 127 11.40 -5.53 10.44
N TRP A 128 10.32 -6.05 9.88
CA TRP A 128 10.37 -7.13 8.90
C TRP A 128 10.77 -6.64 7.49
N LEU A 129 10.53 -5.37 7.15
CA LEU A 129 10.89 -4.75 5.87
C LEU A 129 12.39 -4.44 5.74
N SER A 130 13.09 -4.27 6.86
CA SER A 130 14.54 -4.03 6.86
C SER A 130 15.34 -5.21 6.29
N LYS A 131 14.76 -6.42 6.31
CA LYS A 131 15.35 -7.63 5.71
C LYS A 131 15.28 -7.65 4.17
N LEU A 132 14.32 -6.94 3.58
CA LEU A 132 14.14 -6.89 2.12
C LEU A 132 15.08 -5.89 1.43
N TRP A 133 15.66 -4.94 2.17
CA TRP A 133 16.59 -3.92 1.65
C TRP A 133 18.05 -4.14 2.10
N SER A 134 18.33 -5.28 2.72
CA SER A 134 19.68 -5.68 3.16
C SER A 134 20.27 -6.87 2.37
N ALA A 135 19.60 -7.28 1.30
CA ALA A 135 20.11 -8.21 0.28
C ALA A 135 20.47 -7.44 -0.99
#